data_AF-A0A2G2J6L0-F1
#
_entry.id   AF-A0A2G2J6L0-F1
#
_cell.length_a   1.000
_cell.length_b   1.000
_cell.length_c   1.000
_cell.angle_alpha   90.00
_cell.angle_beta   90.00
_cell.angle_gamma   90.00
#
_symmetry.space_group_name_H-M   'P 1'
#
loop_
_entity.id
_entity.type
_entity.pdbx_description
1 polymer ?
#
loop_
_entity_poly.entity_id
_entity_poly.type
_entity_poly.pdbx_seq_one_letter_code
_entity_poly.pdbx_strand_id
1 'polypeptide(L)'
;MISRRTSIVNKVHSRVNLIPATGCWIWLGPHSGTGRGGGYPRMNLNGQTVAVHRVMYTHEHGYIPGKKQIDHKCRNRLCVNPSHLELVTHKENQKRRDRARKEQPFLSG
;
A
#
# COMPACT_ATOMS: atom_id res chain seq x y z
N MET A 1 -27.34 8.13 -7.79
CA MET A 1 -26.02 8.77 -7.98
C MET A 1 -25.01 8.04 -7.10
N ILE A 2 -23.93 7.49 -7.65
CA ILE A 2 -22.90 6.79 -6.87
C ILE A 2 -22.11 7.84 -6.08
N SER A 3 -21.91 7.63 -4.78
CA SER A 3 -21.14 8.56 -3.96
C SER A 3 -19.68 8.65 -4.45
N ARG A 4 -19.04 9.81 -4.26
CA ARG A 4 -17.60 9.98 -4.55
C ARG A 4 -16.76 8.91 -3.83
N ARG A 5 -17.21 8.52 -2.64
CA ARG A 5 -16.64 7.46 -1.83
C ARG A 5 -16.56 6.15 -2.62
N THR A 6 -17.71 5.70 -3.11
CA THR A 6 -17.88 4.45 -3.85
C THR A 6 -17.16 4.49 -5.20
N SER A 7 -17.16 5.62 -5.91
CA SER A 7 -16.48 5.70 -7.21
C SER A 7 -14.95 5.52 -7.10
N ILE A 8 -14.34 6.05 -6.03
CA ILE A 8 -12.91 5.85 -5.75
C ILE A 8 -12.61 4.38 -5.47
N VAL A 9 -13.40 3.73 -4.61
CA VAL A 9 -13.21 2.30 -4.29
C VAL A 9 -13.39 1.43 -5.53
N ASN A 10 -14.43 1.67 -6.34
CA ASN A 10 -14.67 0.93 -7.57
C ASN A 10 -13.49 1.07 -8.56
N LYS A 11 -12.91 2.27 -8.64
CA LYS A 11 -11.70 2.49 -9.45
C LYS A 11 -10.49 1.71 -8.95
N VAL A 12 -10.38 1.49 -7.64
CA VAL A 12 -9.32 0.63 -7.10
C VAL A 12 -9.62 -0.83 -7.41
N HIS A 13 -10.84 -1.29 -7.12
CA HIS A 13 -11.24 -2.68 -7.28
C HIS A 13 -11.19 -3.16 -8.73
N SER A 14 -11.42 -2.29 -9.72
CA SER A 14 -11.30 -2.64 -11.14
C SER A 14 -9.87 -3.00 -11.59
N ARG A 15 -8.87 -2.82 -10.72
CA ARG A 15 -7.46 -3.13 -10.98
C ARG A 15 -6.84 -3.98 -9.87
N VAL A 16 -7.66 -4.72 -9.13
CA VAL A 16 -7.21 -5.62 -8.07
C VAL A 16 -7.38 -7.06 -8.51
N ASN A 17 -6.34 -7.86 -8.34
CA ASN A 17 -6.45 -9.32 -8.30
C ASN A 17 -6.50 -9.78 -6.84
N LEU A 18 -7.57 -10.47 -6.44
CA LEU A 18 -7.68 -11.08 -5.12
C LEU A 18 -6.87 -12.38 -5.10
N ILE A 19 -6.00 -12.54 -4.09
CA ILE A 19 -5.23 -13.76 -3.86
C ILE A 19 -5.80 -14.49 -2.64
N PRO A 20 -6.66 -15.52 -2.81
CA PRO A 20 -7.35 -16.16 -1.69
C PRO A 20 -6.40 -16.74 -0.64
N ALA A 21 -5.28 -17.34 -1.06
CA ALA A 21 -4.30 -17.96 -0.16
C ALA A 21 -3.67 -16.99 0.85
N THR A 22 -3.62 -15.69 0.52
CA THR A 22 -3.02 -14.68 1.40
C THR A 22 -4.01 -13.63 1.88
N GLY A 23 -5.19 -13.53 1.25
CA GLY A 23 -6.11 -12.39 1.42
C GLY A 23 -5.62 -11.09 0.78
N CYS A 24 -4.49 -11.09 0.05
CA CYS A 24 -3.96 -9.88 -0.58
C CYS A 24 -4.82 -9.41 -1.74
N TRP A 25 -4.94 -8.09 -1.86
CA TRP A 25 -5.55 -7.41 -3.00
C TRP A 25 -4.42 -6.83 -3.83
N ILE A 26 -3.98 -7.55 -4.85
CA ILE A 26 -2.80 -7.18 -5.63
C ILE A 26 -3.17 -6.16 -6.69
N TRP A 27 -2.55 -4.98 -6.61
CA TRP A 27 -2.70 -3.93 -7.60
C TRP A 27 -2.05 -4.32 -8.93
N LEU A 28 -2.82 -4.26 -10.01
CA LEU A 28 -2.39 -4.55 -11.38
C LEU A 28 -2.08 -3.29 -12.19
N GLY A 29 -2.24 -2.10 -11.60
CA GLY A 29 -1.98 -0.83 -12.28
C GLY A 29 -0.56 -0.31 -12.12
N PRO A 30 -0.30 0.95 -12.51
CA PRO A 30 1.00 1.59 -12.36
C PRO A 30 1.49 1.59 -10.91
N HIS A 31 2.80 1.52 -10.73
CA HIS A 31 3.46 1.64 -9.43
C HIS A 31 4.65 2.61 -9.50
N SER A 32 5.27 2.91 -8.37
CA SER A 32 6.40 3.86 -8.28
C SER A 32 7.73 3.34 -8.84
N GLY A 33 7.71 2.51 -9.90
CA GLY A 33 8.91 1.93 -10.52
C GLY A 33 9.66 0.94 -9.63
N THR A 34 10.91 0.64 -9.98
CA THR A 34 11.79 -0.37 -9.33
C THR A 34 12.92 0.24 -8.49
N GLY A 35 13.07 1.57 -8.50
CA GLY A 35 14.15 2.25 -7.76
C GLY A 35 14.00 2.19 -6.24
N ARG A 36 14.88 2.92 -5.53
CA ARG A 36 14.82 3.04 -4.06
C ARG A 36 13.47 3.61 -3.63
N GLY A 37 12.73 2.86 -2.83
CA GLY A 37 11.35 3.23 -2.44
C GLY A 37 10.29 2.95 -3.51
N GLY A 38 10.64 2.18 -4.55
CA GLY A 38 9.75 1.71 -5.61
C GLY A 38 8.80 0.58 -5.19
N GLY A 39 7.93 0.18 -6.11
CA GLY A 39 7.01 -0.94 -5.96
C GLY A 39 5.71 -0.63 -5.21
N TYR A 40 5.41 0.65 -4.96
CA TYR A 40 4.14 1.03 -4.34
C TYR A 40 3.08 1.38 -5.39
N PRO A 41 1.85 0.83 -5.27
CA PRO A 41 0.71 1.14 -6.12
C PRO A 41 0.45 2.64 -6.29
N ARG A 42 0.24 3.08 -7.54
CA ARG A 42 -0.10 4.46 -7.91
C ARG A 42 -1.34 4.51 -8.79
N MET A 43 -2.12 5.57 -8.63
CA MET A 43 -3.23 5.89 -9.54
C MET A 43 -3.36 7.41 -9.69
N ASN A 44 -3.92 7.84 -10.82
CA ASN A 44 -4.41 9.20 -10.96
C ASN A 44 -5.77 9.33 -10.26
N LEU A 45 -5.92 10.32 -9.38
CA LEU A 45 -7.17 10.71 -8.77
C LEU A 45 -7.35 12.21 -9.01
N ASN A 46 -8.25 12.57 -9.91
CA ASN A 46 -8.56 13.96 -10.29
C ASN A 46 -7.31 14.78 -10.65
N GLY A 47 -6.45 14.25 -11.53
CA GLY A 47 -5.24 14.95 -11.96
C GLY A 47 -4.03 14.74 -11.05
N GLN A 48 -4.22 14.26 -9.81
CA GLN A 48 -3.13 14.01 -8.88
C GLN A 48 -2.74 12.53 -8.84
N THR A 49 -1.45 12.25 -8.95
CA THR A 49 -0.92 10.90 -8.67
C THR A 49 -0.90 10.66 -7.16
N VAL A 50 -1.60 9.61 -6.72
CA VAL A 50 -1.74 9.22 -5.30
C VAL A 50 -1.26 7.78 -5.08
N ALA A 51 -0.87 7.46 -3.84
CA ALA A 51 -0.53 6.10 -3.43
C ALA A 51 -1.82 5.32 -3.09
N VAL A 52 -2.07 4.21 -3.79
CA VAL A 52 -3.36 3.50 -3.68
C VAL A 52 -3.55 2.89 -2.30
N HIS A 53 -2.50 2.32 -1.70
CA HIS A 53 -2.57 1.77 -0.34
C HIS A 53 -2.95 2.85 0.70
N ARG A 54 -2.47 4.10 0.55
CA ARG A 54 -2.88 5.20 1.43
C ARG A 54 -4.33 5.60 1.21
N VAL A 55 -4.79 5.62 -0.04
CA VAL A 55 -6.20 5.90 -0.35
C VAL A 55 -7.09 4.85 0.31
N MET A 56 -6.79 3.57 0.14
CA MET A 56 -7.57 2.47 0.73
C MET A 56 -7.52 2.48 2.26
N TYR A 57 -6.36 2.75 2.87
CA TYR A 57 -6.27 2.92 4.32
C TYR A 57 -7.13 4.09 4.80
N THR A 58 -6.99 5.27 4.18
CA THR A 58 -7.77 6.46 4.57
C THR A 58 -9.26 6.23 4.37
N HIS A 59 -9.61 5.43 3.37
CA HIS A 59 -10.97 5.05 3.10
C HIS A 59 -11.61 4.32 4.28
N GLU A 60 -10.91 3.31 4.78
CA GLU A 60 -11.40 2.40 5.82
C GLU A 60 -11.23 2.97 7.23
N HIS A 61 -10.07 3.57 7.51
CA HIS A 61 -9.64 3.94 8.87
C HIS A 61 -9.58 5.46 9.09
N GLY A 62 -9.73 6.26 8.04
CA GLY A 62 -9.71 7.72 8.14
C GLY A 62 -8.29 8.32 8.12
N TYR A 63 -8.14 9.46 8.79
CA TYR A 63 -6.96 10.32 8.66
C TYR A 63 -5.63 9.61 9.00
N ILE A 64 -4.59 9.88 8.20
CA ILE A 64 -3.21 9.46 8.44
C ILE A 64 -2.44 10.65 9.02
N PRO A 65 -2.08 10.65 10.32
CA PRO A 65 -1.30 11.72 10.92
C PRO A 65 0.06 11.91 10.24
N GLY A 66 0.51 13.17 10.08
CA GLY A 66 1.70 13.50 9.30
C GLY A 66 3.02 12.83 9.73
N LYS A 67 3.13 12.40 11.00
CA LYS A 67 4.31 11.70 11.54
C LYS A 67 4.17 10.16 11.55
N LYS A 68 3.11 9.63 10.94
CA LYS A 68 2.85 8.21 10.83
C LYS A 68 3.03 7.72 9.40
N GLN A 69 3.37 6.44 9.26
CA GLN A 69 3.60 5.77 8.00
C GLN A 69 2.65 4.58 7.89
N ILE A 70 2.32 4.19 6.67
CA ILE A 70 1.57 2.95 6.41
C ILE A 70 2.59 1.84 6.16
N ASP A 71 2.54 0.76 6.95
CA ASP A 71 3.31 -0.46 6.74
C ASP A 71 2.38 -1.61 6.28
N HIS A 72 2.94 -2.53 5.52
CA HIS A 72 2.26 -3.72 5.04
C HIS A 72 2.55 -4.89 5.99
N LYS A 73 1.54 -5.33 6.73
CA LYS A 73 1.63 -6.54 7.57
C LYS A 73 1.98 -7.78 6.76
N CYS A 74 1.45 -7.86 5.53
CA CYS A 74 1.68 -8.93 4.58
C CYS A 74 3.03 -8.86 3.83
N ARG A 75 3.85 -7.81 4.06
CA ARG A 75 5.14 -7.56 3.37
C ARG A 75 5.09 -7.50 1.84
N ASN A 76 3.90 -7.46 1.24
CA ASN A 76 3.72 -7.28 -0.18
C ASN A 76 3.35 -5.83 -0.50
N ARG A 77 4.28 -5.08 -1.10
CA ARG A 77 4.09 -3.64 -1.41
C ARG A 77 2.95 -3.37 -2.39
N LEU A 78 2.61 -4.34 -3.26
CA LEU A 78 1.53 -4.22 -4.24
C LEU A 78 0.14 -4.47 -3.61
N CYS A 79 0.07 -4.95 -2.38
CA CYS A 79 -1.18 -5.17 -1.70
C CYS A 79 -1.84 -3.83 -1.33
N VAL A 80 -3.14 -3.70 -1.62
CA VAL A 80 -3.95 -2.51 -1.28
C VAL A 80 -5.11 -2.83 -0.35
N ASN A 81 -5.17 -4.05 0.20
CA ASN A 81 -6.19 -4.46 1.17
C ASN A 81 -6.03 -3.65 2.48
N PRO A 82 -7.01 -2.80 2.89
CA PRO A 82 -6.93 -2.02 4.11
C PRO A 82 -6.61 -2.86 5.36
N SER A 83 -7.19 -4.06 5.46
CA SER A 83 -6.96 -4.95 6.59
C SER A 83 -5.53 -5.44 6.71
N HIS A 84 -4.72 -5.35 5.65
CA HIS A 84 -3.29 -5.71 5.63
C HIS A 84 -2.37 -4.51 5.85
N LEU A 85 -2.93 -3.31 5.99
CA LEU A 85 -2.22 -2.08 6.24
C LEU A 85 -2.28 -1.74 7.72
N GLU A 86 -1.27 -1.04 8.21
CA GLU A 86 -1.26 -0.54 9.57
C GLU A 86 -0.51 0.78 9.68
N LEU A 87 -0.94 1.60 10.63
CA LEU A 87 -0.35 2.89 10.92
C LEU A 87 0.78 2.74 11.94
N VAL A 88 2.02 2.95 11.50
CA VAL A 88 3.21 2.82 12.33
C VAL A 88 3.93 4.15 12.48
N THR A 89 4.75 4.27 13.52
CA THR A 89 5.75 5.32 13.61
C THR A 89 6.90 5.05 12.64
N HIS A 90 7.63 6.11 12.31
CA HIS A 90 8.85 5.99 11.50
C HIS A 90 9.90 5.06 12.15
N LYS A 91 10.02 5.11 13.48
CA LYS A 91 10.95 4.26 14.25
C LYS A 91 10.60 2.77 14.14
N GLU A 92 9.32 2.42 14.25
CA GLU A 92 8.86 1.04 14.08
C GLU A 92 9.09 0.53 12.67
N ASN A 93 8.79 1.35 11.66
CA ASN A 93 9.03 0.98 10.27
C ASN A 93 10.52 0.74 9.98
N GLN A 94 11.41 1.60 10.50
CA GLN A 94 12.86 1.41 10.39
C GLN A 94 13.32 0.10 11.02
N LYS A 95 12.94 -0.16 12.28
CA LYS A 95 13.29 -1.41 12.99
C LYS A 95 12.87 -2.65 12.21
N ARG A 96 11.68 -2.64 11.62
CA ARG A 96 11.14 -3.75 10.83
C ARG A 96 11.90 -3.97 9.53
N ARG A 97 12.24 -2.89 8.83
CA ARG A 97 13.10 -2.96 7.63
C ARG A 97 14.48 -3.53 7.96
N ASP A 98 15.08 -3.10 9.07
CA ASP A 98 16.41 -3.54 9.46
C ASP A 98 16.40 -5.03 9.84
N ARG A 99 15.36 -5.48 10.54
CA ARG A 99 15.15 -6.91 10.83
C ARG A 99 15.00 -7.72 9.54
N ALA A 100 14.15 -7.29 8.62
CA ALA A 100 13.94 -7.98 7.34
C ALA A 100 15.22 -8.07 6.50
N ARG A 101 16.08 -7.05 6.54
CA ARG A 101 17.39 -7.08 5.85
C ARG A 101 18.34 -8.11 6.47
N LYS A 102 18.34 -8.26 7.80
CA LYS A 102 19.17 -9.26 8.50
C LYS A 102 18.72 -10.69 8.20
N GLU A 103 17.42 -10.89 8.00
CA GLU A 103 16.80 -12.20 7.72
C GLU A 103 16.95 -12.64 6.24
N GLN A 104 17.43 -11.77 5.33
CA GLN A 104 17.72 -12.11 3.93
C GLN A 104 19.17 -11.75 3.53
N PRO A 105 20.17 -12.56 3.90
CA PRO A 105 21.58 -12.21 3.71
C PRO A 105 22.06 -12.09 2.25
N PHE A 106 21.28 -12.55 1.26
CA PHE A 106 21.78 -12.82 -0.10
C PHE A 106 21.26 -11.89 -1.22
N LEU A 107 20.49 -10.85 -0.93
CA LEU A 107 19.89 -9.97 -1.97
C LEU A 107 20.34 -8.50 -1.92
N SER A 108 21.50 -8.23 -1.32
CA SER A 108 22.17 -6.94 -1.47
C SER A 108 23.48 -7.11 -2.23
N GLY A 109 23.35 -7.22 -3.55
CA GLY A 109 24.39 -6.92 -4.55
C GLY A 109 23.89 -5.76 -5.41
#